data_AF-A0AAU9X8V9-F1
#
_entry.id   AF-A0AAU9X8V9-F1
#
_cell.length_a   1.000
_cell.length_b   1.000
_cell.length_c   1.000
_cell.angle_alpha   90.00
_cell.angle_beta   90.00
_cell.angle_gamma   90.00
#
_symmetry.space_group_name_H-M   'P 1'
#
loop_
_entity.id
_entity.type
_entity.pdbx_description
1 polymer ?
#
loop_
_entity_poly.entity_id
_entity_poly.type
_entity_poly.pdbx_seq_one_letter_code
_entity_poly.pdbx_strand_id
1 'polypeptide(L)'
;MVSILTLNEDCLCRIISFLDDPPSFLSLALTCRRFNQVVNNTRSILHPKVLLAKAEYYIKCYLVEITDDKSDYRKFSKLEDLLSNAVRLTEAKKTLTFAKLVNVWEKNGPVVAKLFTWIRNQESRTENGEPRATCVTEYQSVTLHLPGCDKDLKIDTTYFYDYYNNYDNELSIHITCGDMDVKWEDFTHNCPDDYQYWKEEEVHEAVEPMKPVVKLLQEELGDTVPPITDIFFIWLCYFFPHRKNLVVEHKLRFTDPSRNEKPTPGHAQPAIDLFHQNFQAETKLKSLVSEWNDTESDISSLIAKTVVVLIQRSETKFLEKLEGVAESFYRITSDYDLKLLPKRLLLDLILRTKLEFSNYSPGSIANKFVESIASFRFSEGKVVKVWGGFHGDGRGESSWDDLLELKVTLPDGKEFKLASYRRHTPSIEIEKLSPVTELFQQGICKCMEQEKHIPMLDDRFTAFYLLHVLKFGREDEAFLGKKDFKNLISTGSSEEESSEESEEEQSDEQ
;
A
#
# COMPACT_ATOMS: atom_id res chain seq x y z
N MET A 1 -7.68 -22.05 39.49
CA MET A 1 -7.80 -21.49 38.13
C MET A 1 -8.03 -20.00 38.25
N VAL A 2 -7.11 -19.17 37.73
CA VAL A 2 -7.34 -17.73 37.62
C VAL A 2 -8.20 -17.50 36.38
N SER A 3 -9.40 -16.98 36.55
CA SER A 3 -10.29 -16.66 35.43
C SER A 3 -9.80 -15.40 34.72
N ILE A 4 -9.86 -15.36 33.39
CA ILE A 4 -9.55 -14.14 32.61
C ILE A 4 -10.43 -12.95 33.06
N LEU A 5 -11.60 -13.25 33.64
CA LEU A 5 -12.53 -12.28 34.22
C LEU A 5 -12.01 -11.61 35.51
N THR A 6 -10.96 -12.14 36.12
CA THR A 6 -10.35 -11.60 37.36
C THR A 6 -9.10 -10.76 37.10
N LEU A 7 -8.64 -10.71 35.85
CA LEU A 7 -7.50 -9.88 35.46
C LEU A 7 -7.89 -8.40 35.42
N ASN A 8 -6.98 -7.54 35.90
CA ASN A 8 -7.11 -6.10 35.72
C ASN A 8 -6.85 -5.71 34.25
N GLU A 9 -7.23 -4.48 33.87
CA GLU A 9 -7.13 -4.02 32.49
C GLU A 9 -5.69 -4.06 31.97
N ASP A 10 -4.68 -3.74 32.79
CA ASP A 10 -3.27 -3.78 32.39
C ASP A 10 -2.77 -5.19 32.08
N CYS A 11 -3.12 -6.18 32.89
CA CYS A 11 -2.79 -7.58 32.64
C CYS A 11 -3.53 -8.10 31.41
N LEU A 12 -4.79 -7.72 31.22
CA LEU A 12 -5.55 -8.10 30.03
C LEU A 12 -4.95 -7.44 28.78
N CYS A 13 -4.60 -6.16 28.81
CA CYS A 13 -3.90 -5.45 27.73
C CYS A 13 -2.57 -6.11 27.39
N ARG A 14 -1.80 -6.55 28.39
CA ARG A 14 -0.56 -7.32 28.16
C ARG A 14 -0.83 -8.67 27.51
N ILE A 15 -1.81 -9.44 27.99
CA ILE A 15 -2.15 -10.72 27.35
C ILE A 15 -2.62 -10.50 25.91
N ILE A 16 -3.49 -9.51 25.70
CA ILE A 16 -3.98 -9.11 24.37
C ILE A 16 -2.81 -8.65 23.48
N SER A 17 -1.81 -7.96 24.04
CA SER A 17 -0.62 -7.53 23.29
C SER A 17 0.23 -8.68 22.73
N PHE A 18 0.09 -9.89 23.29
CA PHE A 18 0.72 -11.10 22.79
C PHE A 18 -0.17 -11.90 21.82
N LEU A 19 -1.41 -11.46 21.59
CA LEU A 19 -2.31 -12.07 20.59
C LEU A 19 -2.01 -11.47 19.21
N ASP A 20 -0.94 -11.98 18.62
CA ASP A 20 -0.50 -11.59 17.27
C ASP A 20 -1.26 -12.36 16.17
N ASP A 21 -2.16 -13.27 16.55
CA ASP A 21 -2.82 -14.20 15.63
C ASP A 21 -4.35 -13.96 15.54
N PRO A 22 -4.92 -13.76 14.32
CA PRO A 22 -6.33 -13.41 14.15
C PRO A 22 -7.38 -14.38 14.75
N PRO A 23 -7.21 -15.72 14.75
CA PRO A 23 -8.12 -16.66 15.41
C PRO A 23 -8.11 -16.59 16.92
N SER A 24 -6.96 -16.46 17.58
CA SER A 24 -6.96 -16.27 19.04
C SER A 24 -7.62 -14.94 19.40
N PHE A 25 -7.38 -13.90 18.59
CA PHE A 25 -8.08 -12.62 18.73
C PHE A 25 -9.59 -12.77 18.51
N LEU A 26 -10.03 -13.41 17.42
CA LEU A 26 -11.45 -13.62 17.09
C LEU A 26 -12.15 -14.52 18.12
N SER A 27 -11.49 -15.59 18.56
CA SER A 27 -11.98 -16.49 19.60
C SER A 27 -12.14 -15.74 20.93
N LEU A 28 -11.15 -14.93 21.34
CA LEU A 28 -11.27 -14.08 22.53
C LEU A 28 -12.31 -12.97 22.36
N ALA A 29 -12.43 -12.36 21.18
CA ALA A 29 -13.45 -11.35 20.86
C ALA A 29 -14.86 -11.89 20.96
N LEU A 30 -15.10 -13.10 20.45
CA LEU A 30 -16.42 -13.73 20.45
C LEU A 30 -16.78 -14.32 21.82
N THR A 31 -15.80 -14.79 22.60
CA THR A 31 -16.08 -15.51 23.85
C THR A 31 -15.90 -14.68 25.12
N CYS A 32 -15.12 -13.60 25.10
CA CYS A 32 -14.79 -12.81 26.29
C CYS A 32 -15.43 -11.41 26.26
N ARG A 33 -16.54 -11.23 27.01
CA ARG A 33 -17.21 -9.92 27.14
C ARG A 33 -16.30 -8.81 27.68
N ARG A 34 -15.35 -9.15 28.58
CA ARG A 34 -14.37 -8.22 29.16
C ARG A 34 -13.27 -7.82 28.17
N PHE A 35 -12.91 -8.71 27.24
CA PHE A 35 -12.01 -8.40 26.13
C PHE A 35 -12.61 -7.33 25.22
N ASN A 36 -13.90 -7.46 24.87
CA ASN A 36 -14.58 -6.43 24.06
C ASN A 36 -14.62 -5.05 24.76
N GLN A 37 -14.76 -5.02 26.09
CA GLN A 37 -14.71 -3.78 26.86
C GLN A 37 -13.32 -3.12 26.82
N VAL A 38 -12.24 -3.89 26.96
CA VAL A 38 -10.86 -3.37 26.89
C VAL A 38 -10.49 -2.97 25.45
N VAL A 39 -10.86 -3.78 24.45
CA VAL A 39 -10.62 -3.51 23.03
C VAL A 39 -11.42 -2.31 22.50
N ASN A 40 -12.56 -2.00 23.11
CA ASN A 40 -13.36 -0.81 22.78
C ASN A 40 -12.96 0.43 23.59
N ASN A 41 -12.15 0.27 24.64
CA ASN A 41 -11.57 1.38 25.36
C ASN A 41 -10.36 1.94 24.58
N THR A 42 -10.56 3.06 23.90
CA THR A 42 -9.51 3.77 23.13
C THR A 42 -8.42 4.38 24.02
N ARG A 43 -8.63 4.48 25.33
CA ARG A 43 -7.59 4.87 26.31
C ARG A 43 -6.75 3.68 26.78
N SER A 44 -7.20 2.45 26.56
CA SER A 44 -6.37 1.28 26.87
C SER A 44 -5.26 1.18 25.83
N ILE A 45 -4.02 1.00 26.29
CA ILE A 45 -2.85 0.88 25.42
C ILE A 45 -2.89 -0.51 24.78
N LEU A 46 -3.77 -0.70 23.79
CA LEU A 46 -3.76 -1.89 22.94
C LEU A 46 -2.46 -1.89 22.16
N HIS A 47 -1.76 -3.01 22.08
CA HIS A 47 -0.52 -3.10 21.32
C HIS A 47 -0.73 -2.74 19.84
N PRO A 48 0.18 -1.99 19.21
CA PRO A 48 0.02 -1.56 17.81
C PRO A 48 -0.36 -2.70 16.85
N LYS A 49 0.22 -3.91 17.02
CA LYS A 49 -0.10 -5.07 16.14
C LYS A 49 -1.55 -5.57 16.31
N VAL A 50 -2.12 -5.42 17.50
CA VAL A 50 -3.50 -5.77 17.79
C VAL A 50 -4.45 -4.78 17.12
N LEU A 51 -4.12 -3.49 17.19
CA LEU A 51 -4.86 -2.44 16.50
C LEU A 51 -4.84 -2.64 14.98
N LEU A 52 -3.69 -3.02 14.44
CA LEU A 52 -3.52 -3.39 13.04
C LEU A 52 -4.42 -4.58 12.66
N ALA A 53 -4.37 -5.69 13.40
CA ALA A 53 -5.21 -6.86 13.12
C ALA A 53 -6.72 -6.52 13.21
N LYS A 54 -7.11 -5.68 14.17
CA LYS A 54 -8.49 -5.18 14.32
C LYS A 54 -8.92 -4.33 13.12
N ALA A 55 -8.04 -3.43 12.65
CA ALA A 55 -8.32 -2.59 11.49
C ALA A 55 -8.39 -3.42 10.18
N GLU A 56 -7.47 -4.37 9.98
CA GLU A 56 -7.50 -5.30 8.84
C GLU A 56 -8.83 -6.08 8.80
N TYR A 57 -9.31 -6.55 9.95
CA TYR A 57 -10.60 -7.24 10.07
C TYR A 57 -11.76 -6.33 9.61
N TYR A 58 -11.88 -5.12 10.14
CA TYR A 58 -12.98 -4.22 9.78
C TYR A 58 -12.93 -3.76 8.33
N ILE A 59 -11.74 -3.51 7.78
CA ILE A 59 -11.57 -3.20 6.35
C ILE A 59 -12.10 -4.36 5.50
N LYS A 60 -11.71 -5.60 5.80
CA LYS A 60 -12.21 -6.78 5.07
C LYS A 60 -13.73 -6.91 5.15
N CYS A 61 -14.32 -6.71 6.33
CA CYS A 61 -15.79 -6.70 6.47
C CYS A 61 -16.42 -5.61 5.59
N TYR A 62 -15.91 -4.39 5.66
CA TYR A 62 -16.39 -3.26 4.88
C TYR A 62 -16.32 -3.53 3.37
N LEU A 63 -15.20 -4.08 2.88
CA LEU A 63 -15.02 -4.41 1.46
C LEU A 63 -16.06 -5.42 0.94
N VAL A 64 -16.46 -6.39 1.77
CA VAL A 64 -17.54 -7.34 1.43
C VAL A 64 -18.92 -6.68 1.51
N GLU A 65 -19.14 -5.76 2.44
CA GLU A 65 -20.43 -5.07 2.55
C GLU A 65 -20.75 -4.25 1.29
N ILE A 66 -19.74 -3.58 0.72
CA ILE A 66 -19.91 -2.65 -0.40
C ILE A 66 -20.09 -3.34 -1.77
N THR A 67 -19.88 -4.65 -1.90
CA THR A 67 -19.90 -5.36 -3.20
C THR A 67 -21.22 -5.29 -3.97
N ASP A 68 -22.34 -5.08 -3.29
CA ASP A 68 -23.68 -5.00 -3.90
C ASP A 68 -24.05 -3.55 -4.29
N ASP A 69 -23.19 -2.58 -3.97
CA ASP A 69 -23.47 -1.18 -4.23
C ASP A 69 -23.06 -0.81 -5.67
N LYS A 70 -23.95 -0.14 -6.41
CA LYS A 70 -23.62 0.42 -7.74
C LYS A 70 -22.50 1.47 -7.69
N SER A 71 -22.12 1.91 -6.49
CA SER A 71 -21.06 2.85 -6.18
C SER A 71 -19.95 2.24 -5.32
N ASP A 72 -19.79 0.92 -5.32
CA ASP A 72 -18.73 0.17 -4.61
C ASP A 72 -17.34 0.79 -4.80
N TYR A 73 -16.95 1.12 -6.04
CA TYR A 73 -15.68 1.77 -6.34
C TYR A 73 -15.55 3.14 -5.69
N ARG A 74 -16.63 3.94 -5.65
CA ARG A 74 -16.61 5.25 -4.97
C ARG A 74 -16.44 5.07 -3.46
N LYS A 75 -17.08 4.05 -2.88
CA LYS A 75 -16.95 3.72 -1.45
C LYS A 75 -15.55 3.20 -1.10
N PHE A 76 -14.96 2.42 -1.98
CA PHE A 76 -13.57 1.97 -1.87
C PHE A 76 -12.59 3.14 -2.04
N SER A 77 -12.74 3.96 -3.08
CA SER A 77 -11.88 5.12 -3.34
C SER A 77 -11.83 6.07 -2.15
N LYS A 78 -12.96 6.31 -1.47
CA LYS A 78 -12.95 7.10 -0.24
C LYS A 78 -12.21 6.43 0.94
N LEU A 79 -12.21 5.09 1.05
CA LEU A 79 -11.41 4.35 2.05
C LEU A 79 -9.92 4.45 1.73
N GLU A 80 -9.59 4.29 0.46
CA GLU A 80 -8.24 4.46 -0.07
C GLU A 80 -7.74 5.88 0.22
N ASP A 81 -8.54 6.90 -0.07
CA ASP A 81 -8.24 8.30 0.24
C ASP A 81 -8.01 8.53 1.73
N LEU A 82 -8.83 7.93 2.62
CA LEU A 82 -8.63 8.02 4.07
C LEU A 82 -7.26 7.45 4.48
N LEU A 83 -6.94 6.24 4.03
CA LEU A 83 -5.71 5.55 4.41
C LEU A 83 -4.48 6.25 3.84
N SER A 84 -4.51 6.60 2.56
CA SER A 84 -3.42 7.28 1.87
C SER A 84 -3.16 8.67 2.44
N ASN A 85 -4.20 9.45 2.72
CA ASN A 85 -4.04 10.75 3.38
C ASN A 85 -3.58 10.60 4.84
N ALA A 86 -4.01 9.57 5.56
CA ALA A 86 -3.53 9.30 6.91
C ALA A 86 -2.03 8.95 6.92
N VAL A 87 -1.56 8.13 5.98
CA VAL A 87 -0.13 7.85 5.76
C VAL A 87 0.62 9.15 5.48
N ARG A 88 0.19 9.90 4.45
CA ARG A 88 0.84 11.15 4.01
C ARG A 88 0.94 12.17 5.14
N LEU A 89 -0.15 12.47 5.84
CA LEU A 89 -0.18 13.46 6.92
C LEU A 89 0.62 13.01 8.15
N THR A 90 0.61 11.70 8.45
CA THR A 90 1.42 11.14 9.56
C THR A 90 2.90 11.19 9.24
N GLU A 91 3.30 10.90 8.01
CA GLU A 91 4.69 10.99 7.59
C GLU A 91 5.17 12.43 7.46
N ALA A 92 4.33 13.32 6.94
CA ALA A 92 4.61 14.75 6.88
C ALA A 92 4.76 15.38 8.28
N LYS A 93 4.02 14.90 9.28
CA LYS A 93 4.24 15.29 10.69
C LYS A 93 5.66 14.92 11.15
N LYS A 94 6.28 13.88 10.59
CA LYS A 94 7.65 13.47 10.90
C LYS A 94 8.69 14.14 10.02
N THR A 95 8.32 15.02 9.09
CA THR A 95 9.28 15.65 8.16
C THR A 95 10.36 16.39 8.93
N LEU A 96 10.00 17.38 9.75
CA LEU A 96 10.97 18.13 10.54
C LEU A 96 10.99 17.63 11.99
N THR A 97 12.08 16.96 12.37
CA THR A 97 12.37 16.56 13.77
C THR A 97 13.81 16.90 14.10
N PHE A 98 14.15 17.03 15.40
CA PHE A 98 15.53 17.30 15.81
C PHE A 98 16.51 16.24 15.27
N ALA A 99 16.14 14.96 15.31
CA ALA A 99 16.96 13.87 14.79
C ALA A 99 17.19 13.98 13.26
N LYS A 100 16.13 14.29 12.48
CA LYS A 100 16.27 14.50 11.03
C LYS A 100 17.09 15.75 10.70
N LEU A 101 16.92 16.83 11.46
CA LEU A 101 17.73 18.05 11.30
C LEU A 101 19.21 17.78 11.53
N VAL A 102 19.55 17.05 12.60
CA VAL A 102 20.93 16.63 12.87
C VAL A 102 21.47 15.75 11.74
N ASN A 103 20.68 14.80 11.25
CA ASN A 103 21.06 13.93 10.13
C ASN A 103 21.33 14.74 8.84
N VAL A 104 20.51 15.75 8.53
CA VAL A 104 20.77 16.67 7.40
C VAL A 104 22.07 17.42 7.61
N TRP A 105 22.29 17.95 8.80
CA TRP A 105 23.52 18.68 9.11
C TRP A 105 24.75 17.79 8.90
N GLU A 106 24.71 16.54 9.37
CA GLU A 106 25.81 15.57 9.23
C GLU A 106 26.04 15.19 7.75
N LYS A 107 24.97 14.95 7.00
CA LYS A 107 25.04 14.49 5.61
C LYS A 107 25.35 15.61 4.62
N ASN A 108 24.69 16.76 4.75
CA ASN A 108 24.61 17.79 3.71
C ASN A 108 25.15 19.16 4.17
N GLY A 109 25.45 19.32 5.47
CA GLY A 109 26.08 20.51 6.01
C GLY A 109 25.12 21.54 6.60
N PRO A 110 25.67 22.61 7.20
CA PRO A 110 24.92 23.55 8.04
C PRO A 110 23.96 24.46 7.26
N VAL A 111 24.29 24.82 6.03
CA VAL A 111 23.40 25.64 5.18
C VAL A 111 22.16 24.85 4.79
N VAL A 112 22.31 23.58 4.39
CA VAL A 112 21.17 22.70 4.08
C VAL A 112 20.32 22.44 5.33
N ALA A 113 20.95 22.28 6.51
CA ALA A 113 20.22 22.16 7.76
C ALA A 113 19.38 23.42 8.07
N LYS A 114 19.91 24.62 7.78
CA LYS A 114 19.13 25.87 7.89
C LYS A 114 17.95 25.89 6.91
N LEU A 115 18.15 25.54 5.64
CA LEU A 115 17.06 25.41 4.66
C LEU A 115 16.01 24.40 5.12
N PHE A 116 16.44 23.31 5.77
CA PHE A 116 15.54 22.29 6.30
C PHE A 116 14.63 22.81 7.41
N THR A 117 15.05 23.80 8.18
CA THR A 117 14.17 24.46 9.17
C THR A 117 13.08 25.32 8.53
N TRP A 118 13.21 25.65 7.24
CA TRP A 118 12.22 26.42 6.49
C TRP A 118 11.14 25.55 5.85
N ILE A 119 11.28 24.23 5.89
CA ILE A 119 10.32 23.32 5.25
C ILE A 119 8.91 23.53 5.83
N ARG A 120 7.92 23.64 4.94
CA ARG A 120 6.48 23.69 5.29
C ARG A 120 5.73 22.45 4.85
N ASN A 121 6.09 21.93 3.68
CA ASN A 121 5.49 20.73 3.14
C ASN A 121 6.52 19.97 2.31
N GLN A 122 6.36 18.65 2.25
CA GLN A 122 7.09 17.78 1.35
C GLN A 122 6.14 16.69 0.87
N GLU A 123 6.04 16.56 -0.44
CA GLU A 123 5.23 15.54 -1.10
C GLU A 123 6.07 14.82 -2.14
N SER A 124 5.84 13.53 -2.27
CA SER A 124 6.40 12.74 -3.35
C SER A 124 5.38 11.72 -3.77
N ARG A 125 5.23 11.55 -5.08
CA ARG A 125 4.42 10.49 -5.67
C ARG A 125 5.19 9.87 -6.82
N THR A 126 4.94 8.59 -7.04
CA THR A 126 5.50 7.87 -8.18
C THR A 126 4.33 7.30 -8.95
N GLU A 127 4.20 7.72 -10.20
CA GLU A 127 3.28 7.12 -11.15
C GLU A 127 4.07 6.12 -11.98
N ASN A 128 3.45 4.99 -12.30
CA ASN A 128 4.11 3.97 -13.07
C ASN A 128 3.19 3.41 -14.12
N GLY A 129 3.77 2.89 -15.19
CA GLY A 129 3.03 2.11 -16.18
C GLY A 129 2.54 2.87 -17.40
N GLU A 130 2.79 4.19 -17.47
CA GLU A 130 2.44 5.03 -18.61
C GLU A 130 3.71 5.68 -19.19
N PRO A 131 3.92 5.65 -20.53
CA PRO A 131 3.11 4.97 -21.55
C PRO A 131 3.32 3.44 -21.61
N ARG A 132 4.23 2.88 -20.81
CA ARG A 132 4.50 1.43 -20.72
C ARG A 132 4.69 0.98 -19.28
N ALA A 133 4.46 -0.30 -19.02
CA ALA A 133 4.67 -0.96 -17.73
C ALA A 133 6.08 -0.75 -17.12
N THR A 134 7.08 -0.43 -17.94
CA THR A 134 8.48 -0.20 -17.54
C THR A 134 8.81 1.27 -17.29
N CYS A 135 7.88 2.17 -17.58
CA CYS A 135 8.03 3.60 -17.38
C CYS A 135 7.63 4.01 -15.97
N VAL A 136 8.37 4.97 -15.43
CA VAL A 136 8.18 5.55 -14.11
C VAL A 136 8.27 7.06 -14.22
N THR A 137 7.30 7.74 -13.60
CA THR A 137 7.34 9.18 -13.40
C THR A 137 7.38 9.48 -11.92
N GLU A 138 8.50 10.02 -11.45
CA GLU A 138 8.64 10.51 -10.10
C GLU A 138 8.30 11.99 -10.05
N TYR A 139 7.37 12.35 -9.16
CA TYR A 139 7.07 13.73 -8.84
C TYR A 139 7.49 14.02 -7.42
N GLN A 140 8.06 15.19 -7.23
CA GLN A 140 8.44 15.69 -5.92
C GLN A 140 8.03 17.15 -5.81
N SER A 141 7.51 17.51 -4.65
CA SER A 141 7.14 18.88 -4.31
C SER A 141 7.69 19.21 -2.94
N VAL A 142 8.47 20.29 -2.84
CA VAL A 142 8.98 20.81 -1.58
C VAL A 142 8.53 22.26 -1.45
N THR A 143 7.95 22.61 -0.31
CA THR A 143 7.61 24.00 0.01
C THR A 143 8.48 24.49 1.15
N LEU A 144 9.19 25.59 0.93
CA LEU A 144 10.01 26.29 1.92
C LEU A 144 9.36 27.64 2.24
N HIS A 145 9.30 27.98 3.52
CA HIS A 145 8.90 29.30 3.98
C HIS A 145 10.12 30.20 4.12
N LEU A 146 10.18 31.23 3.29
CA LEU A 146 11.27 32.21 3.27
C LEU A 146 11.02 33.26 4.37
N PRO A 147 11.80 33.25 5.47
CA PRO A 147 11.51 34.09 6.63
C PRO A 147 11.76 35.59 6.42
N GLY A 148 12.62 35.97 5.48
CA GLY A 148 12.96 37.37 5.20
C GLY A 148 11.85 38.11 4.46
N CYS A 149 11.26 37.46 3.46
CA CYS A 149 10.18 38.03 2.64
C CYS A 149 8.77 37.52 2.98
N ASP A 150 8.62 36.60 3.94
CA ASP A 150 7.34 36.01 4.36
C ASP A 150 6.56 35.38 3.19
N LYS A 151 7.27 34.65 2.31
CA LYS A 151 6.71 33.96 1.15
C LYS A 151 7.01 32.47 1.18
N ASP A 152 6.14 31.70 0.55
CA ASP A 152 6.36 30.27 0.35
C ASP A 152 6.97 30.05 -1.04
N LEU A 153 8.18 29.47 -1.06
CA LEU A 153 8.88 29.00 -2.24
C LEU A 153 8.53 27.53 -2.46
N LYS A 154 7.83 27.23 -3.55
CA LYS A 154 7.48 25.86 -3.93
C LYS A 154 8.40 25.41 -5.06
N ILE A 155 9.02 24.25 -4.89
CA ILE A 155 9.86 23.57 -5.88
C ILE A 155 9.17 22.27 -6.25
N ASP A 156 8.67 22.20 -7.48
CA ASP A 156 8.09 21.01 -8.07
C ASP A 156 9.09 20.43 -9.09
N THR A 157 9.38 19.15 -8.99
CA THR A 157 10.24 18.45 -9.94
C THR A 157 9.57 17.19 -10.46
N THR A 158 9.76 16.91 -11.74
CA THR A 158 9.35 15.65 -12.36
C THR A 158 10.56 14.97 -12.97
N TYR A 159 10.66 13.66 -12.77
CA TYR A 159 11.64 12.80 -13.43
C TYR A 159 10.93 11.60 -14.03
N PHE A 160 10.83 11.59 -15.35
CA PHE A 160 10.37 10.44 -16.12
C PHE A 160 11.56 9.64 -16.62
N TYR A 161 11.48 8.31 -16.50
CA TYR A 161 12.44 7.38 -17.08
C TYR A 161 11.79 6.05 -17.45
N ASP A 162 12.41 5.35 -18.38
CA ASP A 162 12.07 3.97 -18.74
C ASP A 162 13.23 3.05 -18.32
N TYR A 163 12.94 2.00 -17.56
CA TYR A 163 13.96 1.03 -17.14
C TYR A 163 14.71 0.35 -18.30
N TYR A 164 14.16 0.42 -19.53
CA TYR A 164 14.81 -0.09 -20.73
C TYR A 164 15.41 0.96 -21.64
N ASN A 165 15.36 2.23 -21.24
CA ASN A 165 15.84 3.34 -22.06
C ASN A 165 15.21 3.33 -23.47
N ASN A 166 13.95 2.89 -23.63
CA ASN A 166 13.24 3.05 -24.90
C ASN A 166 12.76 4.49 -25.11
N TYR A 167 12.72 5.27 -24.04
CA TYR A 167 12.40 6.68 -24.01
C TYR A 167 13.58 7.44 -23.42
N ASP A 168 13.77 8.66 -23.90
CA ASP A 168 14.67 9.61 -23.25
C ASP A 168 14.09 9.97 -21.87
N ASN A 169 14.98 10.29 -20.92
CA ASN A 169 14.51 10.76 -19.63
C ASN A 169 13.94 12.16 -19.81
N GLU A 170 12.85 12.46 -19.10
CA GLU A 170 12.30 13.81 -19.07
C GLU A 170 12.48 14.39 -17.68
N LEU A 171 13.07 15.57 -17.63
CA LEU A 171 13.34 16.28 -16.40
C LEU A 171 12.62 17.61 -16.43
N SER A 172 12.02 17.99 -15.30
CA SER A 172 11.48 19.33 -15.13
C SER A 172 11.70 19.86 -13.73
N ILE A 173 11.91 21.17 -13.66
CA ILE A 173 11.96 21.96 -12.44
C ILE A 173 10.96 23.10 -12.64
N HIS A 174 10.01 23.23 -11.73
CA HIS A 174 9.04 24.33 -11.71
C HIS A 174 9.07 24.96 -10.32
N ILE A 175 9.35 26.26 -10.26
CA ILE A 175 9.50 26.99 -9.02
C ILE A 175 8.56 28.18 -8.99
N THR A 176 7.78 28.28 -7.92
CA THR A 176 6.88 29.42 -7.67
C THR A 176 7.16 30.08 -6.33
N CYS A 177 7.12 31.42 -6.29
CA CYS A 177 7.27 32.20 -5.06
C CYS A 177 6.64 33.60 -5.21
N GLY A 178 5.40 33.77 -4.72
CA GLY A 178 4.63 34.99 -4.97
C GLY A 178 4.36 35.16 -6.46
N ASP A 179 4.79 36.29 -7.04
CA ASP A 179 4.65 36.57 -8.49
C ASP A 179 5.72 35.88 -9.34
N MET A 180 6.71 35.24 -8.72
CA MET A 180 7.75 34.50 -9.44
C MET A 180 7.20 33.13 -9.87
N ASP A 181 7.31 32.84 -11.16
CA ASP A 181 6.93 31.56 -11.79
C ASP A 181 7.99 31.22 -12.84
N VAL A 182 8.81 30.21 -12.56
CA VAL A 182 9.96 29.84 -13.39
C VAL A 182 9.95 28.34 -13.64
N LYS A 183 10.09 27.95 -14.91
CA LYS A 183 10.09 26.55 -15.34
C LYS A 183 11.29 26.24 -16.21
N TRP A 184 11.83 25.05 -16.04
CA TRP A 184 12.77 24.40 -16.94
C TRP A 184 12.27 22.97 -17.21
N GLU A 185 12.36 22.54 -18.45
CA GLU A 185 12.03 21.18 -18.88
C GLU A 185 12.96 20.77 -20.02
N ASP A 186 13.46 19.54 -19.98
CA ASP A 186 14.37 19.02 -21.01
C ASP A 186 14.32 17.48 -21.14
N PHE A 187 14.69 17.01 -22.32
CA PHE A 187 14.92 15.60 -22.63
C PHE A 187 16.41 15.31 -22.49
N THR A 188 16.78 14.40 -21.59
CA THR A 188 18.18 14.08 -21.33
C THR A 188 18.41 12.58 -21.26
N HIS A 189 19.63 12.15 -21.57
CA HIS A 189 20.07 10.79 -21.25
C HIS A 189 20.57 10.68 -19.80
N ASN A 190 20.72 11.81 -19.10
CA ASN A 190 21.27 11.83 -17.76
C ASN A 190 20.18 11.60 -16.72
N CYS A 191 20.50 10.80 -15.71
CA CYS A 191 19.68 10.69 -14.51
C CYS A 191 19.98 11.88 -13.59
N PRO A 192 19.01 12.43 -12.84
CA PRO A 192 19.29 13.37 -11.76
C PRO A 192 20.33 12.81 -10.79
N ASP A 193 20.35 11.48 -10.60
CA ASP A 193 21.32 10.83 -9.72
C ASP A 193 22.76 11.11 -10.13
N ASP A 194 23.01 11.35 -11.41
CA ASP A 194 24.34 11.62 -11.95
C ASP A 194 24.62 13.12 -12.10
N TYR A 195 23.92 13.99 -11.36
CA TYR A 195 24.04 15.45 -11.44
C TYR A 195 25.49 15.99 -11.36
N GLN A 196 26.39 15.26 -10.68
CA GLN A 196 27.81 15.61 -10.57
C GLN A 196 28.60 15.40 -11.88
N TYR A 197 28.04 14.66 -12.82
CA TYR A 197 28.65 14.31 -14.11
C TYR A 197 27.94 15.00 -15.29
N TRP A 198 26.94 15.84 -15.02
CA TRP A 198 26.31 16.66 -16.06
C TRP A 198 27.36 17.62 -16.63
N LYS A 199 27.28 17.84 -17.94
CA LYS A 199 28.17 18.78 -18.62
C LYS A 199 27.87 20.20 -18.17
N GLU A 200 28.86 21.08 -18.28
CA GLU A 200 28.72 22.48 -17.90
C GLU A 200 27.58 23.16 -18.67
N GLU A 201 27.42 22.84 -19.96
CA GLU A 201 26.32 23.37 -20.78
C GLU A 201 24.94 22.88 -20.29
N GLU A 202 24.82 21.61 -19.91
CA GLU A 202 23.55 21.01 -19.42
C GLU A 202 23.15 21.63 -18.06
N VAL A 203 24.13 21.82 -17.18
CA VAL A 203 23.94 22.49 -15.89
C VAL A 203 23.52 23.95 -16.10
N HIS A 204 24.19 24.64 -17.02
CA HIS A 204 23.88 26.03 -17.37
C HIS A 204 22.45 26.17 -17.90
N GLU A 205 22.05 25.34 -18.87
CA GLU A 205 20.70 25.36 -19.43
C GLU A 205 19.61 25.14 -18.38
N ALA A 206 19.85 24.26 -17.40
CA ALA A 206 18.92 24.02 -16.30
C ALA A 206 18.81 25.18 -15.30
N VAL A 207 19.93 25.87 -15.01
CA VAL A 207 19.99 26.88 -13.93
C VAL A 207 19.80 28.30 -14.43
N GLU A 208 20.09 28.61 -15.70
CA GLU A 208 19.92 29.96 -16.27
C GLU A 208 18.51 30.54 -16.06
N PRO A 209 17.41 29.79 -16.34
CA PRO A 209 16.05 30.28 -16.06
C PRO A 209 15.84 30.58 -14.57
N MET A 210 16.52 29.83 -13.71
CA MET A 210 16.36 29.81 -12.25
C MET A 210 17.19 30.86 -11.51
N LYS A 211 17.99 31.67 -12.21
CA LYS A 211 18.78 32.77 -11.61
C LYS A 211 18.00 33.68 -10.66
N PRO A 212 16.74 34.10 -10.96
CA PRO A 212 15.95 34.88 -10.01
C PRO A 212 15.70 34.16 -8.68
N VAL A 213 15.47 32.84 -8.73
CA VAL A 213 15.27 31.98 -7.56
C VAL A 213 16.58 31.87 -6.77
N VAL A 214 17.70 31.61 -7.44
CA VAL A 214 19.02 31.50 -6.81
C VAL A 214 19.37 32.80 -6.07
N LYS A 215 19.11 33.95 -6.69
CA LYS A 215 19.31 35.26 -6.08
C LYS A 215 18.44 35.45 -4.84
N LEU A 216 17.16 35.11 -4.92
CA LEU A 216 16.24 35.18 -3.78
C LEU A 216 16.71 34.29 -2.61
N LEU A 217 17.08 33.05 -2.89
CA LEU A 217 17.60 32.13 -1.87
C LEU A 217 18.91 32.65 -1.24
N GLN A 218 19.78 33.25 -2.04
CA GLN A 218 21.02 33.86 -1.57
C GLN A 218 20.74 35.04 -0.61
N GLU A 219 19.79 35.91 -0.95
CA GLU A 219 19.35 37.04 -0.12
C GLU A 219 18.75 36.55 1.22
N GLU A 220 17.90 35.52 1.19
CA GLU A 220 17.28 34.91 2.37
C GLU A 220 18.29 34.20 3.29
N LEU A 221 19.29 33.54 2.71
CA LEU A 221 20.36 32.88 3.47
C LEU A 221 21.31 33.90 4.13
N GLY A 222 21.45 35.06 3.50
CA GLY A 222 22.25 36.22 3.90
C GLY A 222 23.72 36.12 3.50
N ASP A 223 24.43 37.24 3.60
CA ASP A 223 25.83 37.43 3.13
C ASP A 223 26.87 36.53 3.79
N THR A 224 26.48 35.83 4.86
CA THR A 224 27.31 34.83 5.53
C THR A 224 27.39 33.49 4.80
N VAL A 225 26.62 33.28 3.73
CA VAL A 225 26.67 32.06 2.92
C VAL A 225 27.41 32.37 1.62
N PRO A 226 28.44 31.59 1.23
CA PRO A 226 29.07 31.72 -0.08
C PRO A 226 28.03 31.63 -1.21
N PRO A 227 28.34 32.13 -2.42
CA PRO A 227 27.45 32.02 -3.57
C PRO A 227 26.94 30.59 -3.77
N ILE A 228 25.63 30.43 -3.90
CA ILE A 228 25.00 29.17 -4.30
C ILE A 228 25.56 28.78 -5.67
N THR A 229 26.11 27.57 -5.78
CA THR A 229 26.59 27.02 -7.04
C THR A 229 25.45 26.35 -7.81
N ASP A 230 25.56 26.28 -9.13
CA ASP A 230 24.57 25.65 -10.00
C ASP A 230 24.34 24.18 -9.63
N ILE A 231 25.42 23.45 -9.33
CA ILE A 231 25.36 22.05 -8.86
C ILE A 231 24.65 21.92 -7.51
N PHE A 232 24.90 22.84 -6.56
CA PHE A 232 24.15 22.85 -5.30
C PHE A 232 22.65 23.06 -5.55
N PHE A 233 22.31 23.95 -6.48
CA PHE A 233 20.93 24.28 -6.80
C PHE A 233 20.20 23.13 -7.50
N ILE A 234 20.83 22.44 -8.46
CA ILE A 234 20.27 21.22 -9.08
C ILE A 234 20.02 20.15 -8.00
N TRP A 235 21.00 19.95 -7.10
CA TRP A 235 20.83 19.01 -5.99
C TRP A 235 19.67 19.42 -5.06
N LEU A 236 19.55 20.72 -4.77
CA LEU A 236 18.46 21.25 -3.96
C LEU A 236 17.10 20.95 -4.59
N CYS A 237 16.97 21.04 -5.91
CA CYS A 237 15.70 20.80 -6.58
C CYS A 237 15.28 19.32 -6.52
N TYR A 238 16.17 18.39 -6.87
CA TYR A 238 15.81 16.96 -6.99
C TYR A 238 15.97 16.14 -5.72
N PHE A 239 16.88 16.52 -4.81
CA PHE A 239 17.28 15.63 -3.70
C PHE A 239 16.98 16.15 -2.31
N PHE A 240 16.76 17.45 -2.16
CA PHE A 240 16.44 18.02 -0.86
C PHE A 240 15.10 17.49 -0.33
N PRO A 241 14.99 17.17 0.96
CA PRO A 241 16.01 17.35 2.00
C PRO A 241 16.91 16.13 2.25
N HIS A 242 16.55 14.93 1.77
CA HIS A 242 17.19 13.68 2.22
C HIS A 242 17.38 12.58 1.18
N ARG A 243 16.98 12.76 -0.10
CA ARG A 243 17.02 11.64 -1.07
C ARG A 243 18.45 11.21 -1.41
N LYS A 244 19.38 12.16 -1.50
CA LYS A 244 20.79 11.90 -1.82
C LYS A 244 21.73 12.79 -1.02
N ASN A 245 22.90 12.28 -0.66
CA ASN A 245 23.92 13.08 0.00
C ASN A 245 24.56 14.07 -1.00
N LEU A 246 24.74 15.31 -0.55
CA LEU A 246 25.50 16.30 -1.31
C LEU A 246 27.00 15.98 -1.26
N VAL A 247 27.68 16.02 -2.40
CA VAL A 247 29.13 15.79 -2.48
C VAL A 247 29.87 16.86 -1.67
N VAL A 248 30.96 16.47 -0.99
CA VAL A 248 31.68 17.33 -0.01
C VAL A 248 32.07 18.68 -0.61
N GLU A 249 32.49 18.71 -1.87
CA GLU A 249 32.93 19.90 -2.60
C GLU A 249 31.83 20.95 -2.81
N HIS A 250 30.56 20.52 -2.82
CA HIS A 250 29.41 21.40 -3.03
C HIS A 250 28.69 21.76 -1.73
N LYS A 251 29.14 21.25 -0.57
CA LYS A 251 28.53 21.58 0.73
C LYS A 251 28.85 23.01 1.13
N LEU A 252 27.82 23.85 1.17
CA LEU A 252 27.96 25.23 1.64
C LEU A 252 28.10 25.29 3.17
N ARG A 253 28.96 26.20 3.63
CA ARG A 253 29.20 26.52 5.05
C ARG A 253 29.05 28.01 5.27
N PHE A 254 28.65 28.40 6.47
CA PHE A 254 28.62 29.81 6.85
C PHE A 254 30.06 30.34 7.01
N THR A 255 30.29 31.59 6.61
CA THR A 255 31.57 32.29 6.85
C THR A 255 31.80 32.53 8.34
N ASP A 256 30.72 32.67 9.12
CA ASP A 256 30.74 32.67 10.58
C ASP A 256 30.88 31.22 11.12
N PRO A 257 32.01 30.88 11.78
CA PRO A 257 32.25 29.53 12.29
C PRO A 257 31.21 29.06 13.31
N SER A 258 30.65 29.96 14.12
CA SER A 258 29.69 29.60 15.18
C SER A 258 28.39 29.00 14.61
N ARG A 259 28.01 29.44 13.40
CA ARG A 259 26.81 28.95 12.70
C ARG A 259 27.01 27.60 12.02
N ASN A 260 28.25 27.12 11.98
CA ASN A 260 28.57 25.78 11.46
C ASN A 260 28.54 24.71 12.55
N GLU A 261 28.33 25.07 13.82
CA GLU A 261 28.24 24.09 14.90
C GLU A 261 27.03 23.16 14.75
N LYS A 262 27.13 21.99 15.37
CA LYS A 262 26.03 21.00 15.36
C LYS A 262 24.79 21.60 16.05
N PRO A 263 23.59 21.48 15.46
CA PRO A 263 22.37 22.03 16.06
C PRO A 263 22.13 21.48 17.46
N THR A 264 21.72 22.36 18.38
CA THR A 264 21.27 22.00 19.72
C THR A 264 19.74 22.02 19.78
N PRO A 265 19.10 21.28 20.70
CA PRO A 265 17.65 21.30 20.85
C PRO A 265 17.10 22.71 21.07
N GLY A 266 17.79 23.54 21.87
CA GLY A 266 17.37 24.91 22.16
C GLY A 266 17.26 25.82 20.93
N HIS A 267 18.15 25.65 19.95
CA HIS A 267 18.11 26.44 18.71
C HIS A 267 17.13 25.86 17.67
N ALA A 268 16.93 24.54 17.68
CA ALA A 268 16.10 23.87 16.68
C ALA A 268 14.60 23.86 17.03
N GLN A 269 14.25 23.79 18.32
CA GLN A 269 12.88 23.58 18.78
C GLN A 269 11.89 24.67 18.29
N PRO A 270 12.23 25.97 18.28
CA PRO A 270 11.30 26.99 17.80
C PRO A 270 10.86 26.78 16.34
N ALA A 271 11.77 26.36 15.45
CA ALA A 271 11.44 26.09 14.06
C ALA A 271 10.62 24.81 13.90
N ILE A 272 10.92 23.77 14.70
CA ILE A 272 10.15 22.52 14.75
C ILE A 272 8.71 22.81 15.21
N ASP A 273 8.54 23.60 16.27
CA ASP A 273 7.23 23.96 16.81
C ASP A 273 6.42 24.77 15.80
N LEU A 274 7.05 25.76 15.15
CA LEU A 274 6.42 26.56 14.10
C LEU A 274 5.99 25.70 12.91
N PHE A 275 6.84 24.76 12.47
CA PHE A 275 6.48 23.80 11.43
C PHE A 275 5.23 23.01 11.79
N HIS A 276 5.17 22.41 12.99
CA HIS A 276 4.01 21.63 13.41
C HIS A 276 2.74 22.49 13.56
N GLN A 277 2.87 23.73 14.04
CA GLN A 277 1.77 24.68 14.12
C GLN A 277 1.21 25.03 12.73
N ASN A 278 2.09 25.35 11.77
CA ASN A 278 1.68 25.73 10.41
C ASN A 278 1.15 24.54 9.61
N PHE A 279 1.74 23.36 9.77
CA PHE A 279 1.33 22.17 9.02
C PHE A 279 -0.09 21.72 9.41
N GLN A 280 -0.53 22.01 10.64
CA GLN A 280 -1.85 21.69 11.18
C GLN A 280 -2.26 20.21 10.99
N ALA A 281 -1.29 19.30 11.04
CA ALA A 281 -1.50 17.86 10.79
C ALA A 281 -2.69 17.32 11.57
N GLU A 282 -2.73 17.64 12.86
CA GLU A 282 -3.72 17.09 13.79
C GLU A 282 -5.13 17.58 13.47
N THR A 283 -5.27 18.83 13.03
CA THR A 283 -6.55 19.39 12.58
C THR A 283 -6.99 18.72 11.27
N LYS A 284 -6.08 18.60 10.30
CA LYS A 284 -6.34 17.94 9.01
C LYS A 284 -6.74 16.47 9.19
N LEU A 285 -6.01 15.75 10.04
CA LEU A 285 -6.28 14.34 10.38
C LEU A 285 -7.63 14.17 11.09
N LYS A 286 -7.98 15.07 12.01
CA LYS A 286 -9.31 15.07 12.64
C LYS A 286 -10.43 15.30 11.63
N SER A 287 -10.25 16.24 10.70
CA SER A 287 -11.21 16.51 9.61
C SER A 287 -11.41 15.26 8.76
N LEU A 288 -10.31 14.67 8.28
CA LEU A 288 -10.30 13.49 7.42
C LEU A 288 -11.08 12.32 8.03
N VAL A 289 -10.83 12.02 9.31
CA VAL A 289 -11.55 10.94 10.00
C VAL A 289 -13.01 11.30 10.22
N SER A 290 -13.33 12.56 10.56
CA SER A 290 -14.71 12.97 10.79
C SER A 290 -15.56 12.93 9.51
N GLU A 291 -14.97 13.23 8.36
CA GLU A 291 -15.61 13.14 7.05
C GLU A 291 -15.87 11.70 6.63
N TRP A 292 -15.01 10.76 7.05
CA TRP A 292 -15.20 9.33 6.80
C TRP A 292 -16.19 8.65 7.75
N ASN A 293 -16.29 9.13 9.00
CA ASN A 293 -17.13 8.55 10.03
C ASN A 293 -18.62 8.82 9.74
N ASP A 294 -19.18 8.03 8.83
CA ASP A 294 -20.61 7.97 8.58
C ASP A 294 -21.33 7.40 9.82
N THR A 295 -22.31 8.13 10.33
CA THR A 295 -23.11 7.74 11.49
C THR A 295 -24.07 6.58 11.22
N GLU A 296 -24.25 6.18 9.96
CA GLU A 296 -25.19 5.12 9.55
C GLU A 296 -24.58 3.71 9.52
N SER A 297 -23.24 3.56 9.55
CA SER A 297 -22.55 2.26 9.55
C SER A 297 -21.66 2.05 10.77
N ASP A 298 -21.95 1.00 11.53
CA ASP A 298 -21.14 0.57 12.68
C ASP A 298 -19.69 0.22 12.25
N ILE A 299 -19.49 -0.36 11.06
CA ILE A 299 -18.16 -0.77 10.58
C ILE A 299 -17.31 0.44 10.18
N SER A 300 -17.88 1.41 9.46
CA SER A 300 -17.18 2.65 9.10
C SER A 300 -16.70 3.40 10.34
N SER A 301 -17.55 3.44 11.38
CA SER A 301 -17.19 4.04 12.67
C SER A 301 -16.04 3.30 13.37
N LEU A 302 -16.01 1.97 13.28
CA LEU A 302 -14.95 1.15 13.86
C LEU A 302 -13.61 1.33 13.14
N ILE A 303 -13.62 1.44 11.80
CA ILE A 303 -12.44 1.78 10.99
C ILE A 303 -11.91 3.16 11.37
N ALA A 304 -12.79 4.16 11.43
CA ALA A 304 -12.42 5.53 11.81
C ALA A 304 -11.71 5.55 13.17
N LYS A 305 -12.27 4.87 14.17
CA LYS A 305 -11.71 4.79 15.53
C LYS A 305 -10.34 4.12 15.57
N THR A 306 -10.11 3.04 14.82
CA THR A 306 -8.80 2.36 14.81
C THR A 306 -7.75 3.19 14.07
N VAL A 307 -8.10 3.79 12.94
CA VAL A 307 -7.21 4.67 12.15
C VAL A 307 -6.77 5.88 12.99
N VAL A 308 -7.67 6.52 13.75
CA VAL A 308 -7.31 7.62 14.67
C VAL A 308 -6.21 7.22 15.64
N VAL A 309 -6.32 6.03 16.24
CA VAL A 309 -5.33 5.58 17.23
C VAL A 309 -3.98 5.32 16.56
N LEU A 310 -3.95 4.74 15.35
CA LEU A 310 -2.72 4.53 14.58
C LEU A 310 -2.05 5.85 14.19
N ILE A 311 -2.83 6.84 13.76
CA ILE A 311 -2.38 8.20 13.48
C ILE A 311 -1.78 8.85 14.73
N GLN A 312 -2.49 8.82 15.87
CA GLN A 312 -2.03 9.42 17.12
C GLN A 312 -0.70 8.84 17.59
N ARG A 313 -0.49 7.54 17.34
CA ARG A 313 0.76 6.84 17.68
C ARG A 313 1.83 6.94 16.62
N SER A 314 1.55 7.63 15.51
CA SER A 314 2.49 7.81 14.41
C SER A 314 2.97 6.48 13.80
N GLU A 315 2.09 5.49 13.69
CA GLU A 315 2.38 4.15 13.16
C GLU A 315 2.28 4.10 11.63
N THR A 316 3.08 4.91 10.91
CA THR A 316 3.02 5.05 9.44
C THR A 316 3.03 3.69 8.73
N LYS A 317 3.95 2.78 9.13
CA LYS A 317 4.08 1.44 8.53
C LYS A 317 2.82 0.59 8.65
N PHE A 318 2.01 0.82 9.69
CA PHE A 318 0.77 0.07 9.87
C PHE A 318 -0.34 0.67 9.01
N LEU A 319 -0.37 1.99 8.84
CA LEU A 319 -1.26 2.65 7.90
C LEU A 319 -0.96 2.22 6.44
N GLU A 320 0.31 2.20 6.03
CA GLU A 320 0.75 1.70 4.71
C GLU A 320 0.34 0.25 4.50
N LYS A 321 0.46 -0.59 5.53
CA LYS A 321 0.01 -1.99 5.47
C LYS A 321 -1.50 -2.09 5.31
N LEU A 322 -2.28 -1.24 5.98
CA LEU A 322 -3.74 -1.23 5.83
C LEU A 322 -4.17 -0.76 4.45
N GLU A 323 -3.49 0.23 3.87
CA GLU A 323 -3.69 0.67 2.48
C GLU A 323 -3.46 -0.49 1.51
N GLY A 324 -2.33 -1.20 1.63
CA GLY A 324 -2.04 -2.38 0.81
C GLY A 324 -3.04 -3.53 1.00
N VAL A 325 -3.55 -3.72 2.23
CA VAL A 325 -4.63 -4.69 2.52
C VAL A 325 -5.93 -4.25 1.83
N ALA A 326 -6.32 -2.99 1.94
CA ALA A 326 -7.53 -2.47 1.32
C ALA A 326 -7.49 -2.66 -0.21
N GLU A 327 -6.38 -2.26 -0.84
CA GLU A 327 -6.18 -2.41 -2.29
C GLU A 327 -6.23 -3.88 -2.73
N SER A 328 -5.48 -4.75 -2.05
CA SER A 328 -5.35 -6.17 -2.44
C SER A 328 -6.68 -6.90 -2.30
N PHE A 329 -7.40 -6.69 -1.19
CA PHE A 329 -8.66 -7.39 -0.95
C PHE A 329 -9.83 -6.77 -1.70
N TYR A 330 -9.78 -5.46 -2.03
CA TYR A 330 -10.80 -4.86 -2.89
C TYR A 330 -10.82 -5.54 -4.26
N ARG A 331 -9.66 -5.77 -4.88
CA ARG A 331 -9.56 -6.49 -6.16
C ARG A 331 -10.18 -7.89 -6.12
N ILE A 332 -10.16 -8.56 -4.97
CA ILE A 332 -10.81 -9.86 -4.76
C ILE A 332 -12.32 -9.66 -4.64
N THR A 333 -12.77 -8.74 -3.79
CA THR A 333 -14.21 -8.54 -3.52
C THR A 333 -14.95 -7.88 -4.67
N SER A 334 -14.26 -7.11 -5.52
CA SER A 334 -14.82 -6.45 -6.70
C SER A 334 -14.72 -7.29 -7.97
N ASP A 335 -14.00 -8.41 -7.93
CA ASP A 335 -13.87 -9.30 -9.08
C ASP A 335 -15.24 -9.79 -9.53
N TYR A 336 -15.44 -9.88 -10.85
CA TYR A 336 -16.76 -10.17 -11.41
C TYR A 336 -17.31 -11.51 -10.95
N ASP A 337 -16.46 -12.51 -10.79
CA ASP A 337 -16.87 -13.87 -10.44
C ASP A 337 -16.91 -14.07 -8.92
N LEU A 338 -15.94 -13.52 -8.19
CA LEU A 338 -15.90 -13.64 -6.72
C LEU A 338 -16.97 -12.80 -6.02
N LYS A 339 -17.39 -11.67 -6.60
CA LYS A 339 -18.47 -10.86 -6.01
C LYS A 339 -19.84 -11.54 -6.06
N LEU A 340 -20.01 -12.57 -6.89
CA LEU A 340 -21.24 -13.37 -6.97
C LEU A 340 -21.35 -14.41 -5.85
N LEU A 341 -20.26 -14.66 -5.12
CA LEU A 341 -20.26 -15.55 -3.96
C LEU A 341 -21.19 -15.00 -2.87
N PRO A 342 -21.87 -15.87 -2.09
CA PRO A 342 -22.55 -15.43 -0.88
C PRO A 342 -21.60 -14.61 0.01
N LYS A 343 -22.01 -13.42 0.48
CA LYS A 343 -21.16 -12.53 1.29
C LYS A 343 -20.49 -13.22 2.47
N ARG A 344 -21.20 -14.14 3.12
CA ARG A 344 -20.68 -14.95 4.23
C ARG A 344 -19.51 -15.85 3.81
N LEU A 345 -19.59 -16.45 2.63
CA LEU A 345 -18.52 -17.24 2.02
C LEU A 345 -17.32 -16.36 1.65
N LEU A 346 -17.57 -15.28 0.90
CA LEU A 346 -16.50 -14.36 0.49
C LEU A 346 -15.76 -13.79 1.71
N LEU A 347 -16.50 -13.39 2.74
CA LEU A 347 -15.93 -12.89 3.99
C LEU A 347 -15.08 -13.95 4.69
N ASP A 348 -15.57 -15.19 4.83
CA ASP A 348 -14.81 -16.27 5.45
C ASP A 348 -13.49 -16.55 4.70
N LEU A 349 -13.52 -16.58 3.37
CA LEU A 349 -12.34 -16.76 2.52
C LEU A 349 -11.30 -15.66 2.77
N ILE A 350 -11.69 -14.38 2.67
CA ILE A 350 -10.74 -13.27 2.83
C ILE A 350 -10.25 -13.12 4.28
N LEU A 351 -11.05 -13.47 5.29
CA LEU A 351 -10.64 -13.42 6.69
C LEU A 351 -9.57 -14.46 7.03
N ARG A 352 -9.61 -15.63 6.38
CA ARG A 352 -8.59 -16.69 6.50
C ARG A 352 -7.31 -16.38 5.74
N THR A 353 -7.37 -15.42 4.83
CA THR A 353 -6.31 -15.12 3.87
C THR A 353 -5.41 -14.00 4.36
N LYS A 354 -4.10 -14.19 4.20
CA LYS A 354 -3.09 -13.17 4.45
C LYS A 354 -2.13 -13.12 3.28
N LEU A 355 -2.01 -11.97 2.63
CA LEU A 355 -0.90 -11.69 1.73
C LEU A 355 0.34 -11.42 2.59
N GLU A 356 1.36 -12.27 2.49
CA GLU A 356 2.60 -12.17 3.27
C GLU A 356 3.64 -11.29 2.57
N PHE A 357 3.74 -11.41 1.24
CA PHE A 357 4.69 -10.70 0.42
C PHE A 357 4.20 -10.60 -1.02
N SER A 358 4.55 -9.53 -1.71
CA SER A 358 4.43 -9.41 -3.16
C SER A 358 5.45 -8.37 -3.62
N ASN A 359 6.25 -8.69 -4.63
CA ASN A 359 7.14 -7.72 -5.26
C ASN A 359 6.55 -7.11 -6.54
N TYR A 360 5.29 -7.44 -6.86
CA TYR A 360 4.63 -7.00 -8.09
C TYR A 360 4.66 -5.48 -8.19
N SER A 361 5.49 -5.00 -9.10
CA SER A 361 5.78 -3.59 -9.34
C SER A 361 6.35 -3.40 -10.76
N PRO A 362 6.20 -2.21 -11.34
CA PRO A 362 6.86 -1.79 -12.58
C PRO A 362 8.36 -2.13 -12.64
N GLY A 363 9.10 -1.88 -11.56
CA GLY A 363 10.52 -2.25 -11.47
C GLY A 363 10.76 -3.76 -11.46
N SER A 364 9.90 -4.54 -10.80
CA SER A 364 9.97 -6.02 -10.90
C SER A 364 9.61 -6.52 -12.29
N ILE A 365 8.74 -5.80 -13.01
CA ILE A 365 8.44 -6.06 -14.41
C ILE A 365 9.71 -5.86 -15.26
N ALA A 366 10.45 -4.79 -15.00
CA ALA A 366 11.72 -4.56 -15.67
C ALA A 366 12.76 -5.67 -15.36
N ASN A 367 12.78 -6.17 -14.12
CA ASN A 367 13.69 -7.21 -13.63
C ASN A 367 13.31 -8.64 -14.03
N LYS A 368 12.27 -8.82 -14.86
CA LYS A 368 11.88 -10.11 -15.46
C LYS A 368 11.42 -11.18 -14.47
N PHE A 369 11.21 -10.85 -13.19
CA PHE A 369 10.76 -11.79 -12.19
C PHE A 369 9.85 -11.13 -11.16
N VAL A 370 8.68 -11.74 -10.99
CA VAL A 370 7.68 -11.34 -10.00
C VAL A 370 7.35 -12.56 -9.16
N GLU A 371 7.25 -12.36 -7.85
CA GLU A 371 6.79 -13.37 -6.91
C GLU A 371 5.86 -12.79 -5.84
N SER A 372 5.00 -13.65 -5.33
CA SER A 372 3.99 -13.33 -4.33
C SER A 372 3.81 -14.52 -3.40
N ILE A 373 3.55 -14.25 -2.12
CA ILE A 373 3.37 -15.25 -1.08
C ILE A 373 2.11 -14.93 -0.30
N ALA A 374 1.24 -15.92 -0.18
CA ALA A 374 0.04 -15.85 0.64
C ALA A 374 -0.04 -17.03 1.62
N SER A 375 -0.72 -16.83 2.73
CA SER A 375 -1.07 -17.89 3.66
C SER A 375 -2.57 -17.91 3.97
N PHE A 376 -3.07 -19.13 4.14
CA PHE A 376 -4.47 -19.43 4.41
C PHE A 376 -4.57 -20.20 5.71
N ARG A 377 -5.41 -19.72 6.61
CA ARG A 377 -5.60 -20.33 7.92
C ARG A 377 -6.92 -21.07 8.02
N PHE A 378 -6.83 -22.34 8.36
CA PHE A 378 -7.96 -23.23 8.57
C PHE A 378 -8.15 -23.51 10.06
N SER A 379 -9.20 -24.26 10.37
CA SER A 379 -9.49 -24.73 11.74
C SER A 379 -8.28 -25.48 12.34
N GLU A 380 -8.20 -25.51 13.67
CA GLU A 380 -7.14 -26.23 14.42
C GLU A 380 -5.72 -25.68 14.18
N GLY A 381 -5.59 -24.46 13.66
CA GLY A 381 -4.30 -23.83 13.40
C GLY A 381 -3.58 -24.36 12.16
N LYS A 382 -4.26 -25.15 11.31
CA LYS A 382 -3.73 -25.60 10.02
C LYS A 382 -3.46 -24.39 9.12
N VAL A 383 -2.28 -24.31 8.54
CA VAL A 383 -1.87 -23.24 7.62
C VAL A 383 -1.43 -23.84 6.31
N VAL A 384 -2.02 -23.35 5.22
CA VAL A 384 -1.52 -23.58 3.85
C VAL A 384 -0.75 -22.34 3.43
N LYS A 385 0.42 -22.53 2.83
CA LYS A 385 1.19 -21.44 2.20
C LYS A 385 1.18 -21.62 0.71
N VAL A 386 1.04 -20.52 -0.01
CA VAL A 386 1.09 -20.49 -1.46
C VAL A 386 2.12 -19.46 -1.87
N TRP A 387 3.07 -19.91 -2.66
CA TRP A 387 3.99 -19.05 -3.40
C TRP A 387 3.57 -19.09 -4.86
N GLY A 388 3.59 -17.95 -5.53
CA GLY A 388 3.48 -17.90 -6.97
C GLY A 388 4.54 -17.00 -7.56
N GLY A 389 5.02 -17.35 -8.75
CA GLY A 389 6.00 -16.55 -9.46
C GLY A 389 5.87 -16.64 -10.96
N PHE A 390 6.22 -15.55 -11.63
CA PHE A 390 6.31 -15.47 -13.07
C PHE A 390 7.69 -14.97 -13.48
N HIS A 391 8.15 -15.48 -14.61
CA HIS A 391 9.32 -14.96 -15.31
C HIS A 391 8.86 -14.32 -16.62
N GLY A 392 9.33 -13.11 -16.89
CA GLY A 392 9.07 -12.41 -18.15
C GLY A 392 10.34 -12.31 -18.99
N ASP A 393 10.21 -12.02 -20.28
CA ASP A 393 11.37 -11.64 -21.12
C ASP A 393 11.80 -10.18 -20.90
N GLY A 394 11.05 -9.46 -20.07
CA GLY A 394 11.20 -8.08 -19.71
C GLY A 394 10.34 -7.11 -20.50
N ARG A 395 10.01 -7.38 -21.77
CA ARG A 395 9.51 -6.39 -22.75
C ARG A 395 8.12 -5.76 -22.48
N GLY A 396 7.51 -5.98 -21.30
CA GLY A 396 6.23 -5.43 -20.81
C GLY A 396 5.24 -6.53 -20.40
N GLU A 397 4.18 -6.25 -19.62
CA GLU A 397 3.21 -7.26 -19.10
C GLU A 397 2.70 -8.26 -20.18
N SER A 398 2.49 -7.79 -21.41
CA SER A 398 2.06 -8.62 -22.55
C SER A 398 3.11 -9.63 -23.04
N SER A 399 4.38 -9.46 -22.68
CA SER A 399 5.50 -10.37 -23.00
C SER A 399 5.91 -11.25 -21.82
N TRP A 400 5.12 -11.24 -20.73
CA TRP A 400 5.20 -12.23 -19.64
C TRP A 400 4.57 -13.53 -20.15
N ASP A 401 5.26 -14.13 -21.12
CA ASP A 401 5.02 -15.46 -21.63
C ASP A 401 6.18 -16.33 -21.13
N ASP A 402 5.88 -17.25 -20.20
CA ASP A 402 5.99 -18.68 -20.49
C ASP A 402 5.86 -19.55 -19.24
N LEU A 403 5.93 -19.04 -18.00
CA LEU A 403 5.68 -19.90 -16.84
C LEU A 403 5.13 -19.16 -15.63
N LEU A 404 3.85 -19.40 -15.32
CA LEU A 404 3.36 -19.22 -13.97
C LEU A 404 3.66 -20.47 -13.18
N GLU A 405 4.45 -20.34 -12.13
CA GLU A 405 4.61 -21.39 -11.13
C GLU A 405 3.78 -21.07 -9.91
N LEU A 406 2.93 -22.00 -9.48
CA LEU A 406 2.34 -22.01 -8.15
C LEU A 406 2.95 -23.15 -7.35
N LYS A 407 3.43 -22.83 -6.17
CA LYS A 407 3.89 -23.80 -5.19
C LYS A 407 3.01 -23.69 -3.96
N VAL A 408 2.39 -24.80 -3.59
CA VAL A 408 1.54 -24.86 -2.40
C VAL A 408 2.16 -25.82 -1.39
N THR A 409 2.25 -25.36 -0.14
CA THR A 409 2.72 -26.13 1.01
C THR A 409 1.54 -26.37 1.95
N LEU A 410 1.18 -27.64 2.13
CA LEU A 410 0.12 -28.10 3.01
C LEU A 410 0.51 -28.01 4.49
N PRO A 411 -0.45 -28.16 5.43
CA PRO A 411 -0.17 -28.07 6.87
C PRO A 411 0.79 -29.15 7.39
N ASP A 412 0.87 -30.30 6.72
CA ASP A 412 1.79 -31.39 7.02
C ASP A 412 3.21 -31.19 6.42
N GLY A 413 3.41 -30.08 5.71
CA GLY A 413 4.66 -29.76 5.02
C GLY A 413 4.79 -30.37 3.62
N LYS A 414 3.80 -31.15 3.16
CA LYS A 414 3.80 -31.68 1.78
C LYS A 414 3.64 -30.54 0.80
N GLU A 415 4.43 -30.58 -0.27
CA GLU A 415 4.44 -29.55 -1.30
C GLU A 415 4.01 -30.12 -2.65
N PHE A 416 3.25 -29.33 -3.41
CA PHE A 416 3.01 -29.61 -4.81
C PHE A 416 3.15 -28.33 -5.64
N LYS A 417 3.54 -28.54 -6.90
CA LYS A 417 3.79 -27.49 -7.87
C LYS A 417 2.82 -27.63 -9.03
N LEU A 418 2.27 -26.50 -9.45
CA LEU A 418 1.50 -26.30 -10.66
C LEU A 418 2.29 -25.35 -11.53
N ALA A 419 2.41 -25.65 -12.81
CA ALA A 419 3.12 -24.80 -13.74
C ALA A 419 2.35 -24.75 -15.06
N SER A 420 2.16 -23.56 -15.62
CA SER A 420 1.47 -23.39 -16.91
C SER A 420 2.36 -22.65 -17.90
N TYR A 421 2.46 -23.21 -19.11
CA TYR A 421 3.18 -22.62 -20.23
C TYR A 421 2.19 -22.08 -21.27
N ARG A 422 2.21 -20.76 -21.52
CA ARG A 422 1.27 -20.08 -22.45
C ARG A 422 1.33 -20.64 -23.88
N ARG A 423 2.49 -21.14 -24.33
CA ARG A 423 2.72 -21.47 -25.75
C ARG A 423 2.74 -22.96 -26.09
N HIS A 424 3.01 -23.84 -25.13
CA HIS A 424 3.10 -25.28 -25.35
C HIS A 424 2.69 -26.02 -24.08
N THR A 425 2.07 -27.20 -24.23
CA THR A 425 1.76 -28.21 -23.17
C THR A 425 0.40 -28.11 -22.44
N PRO A 426 -0.12 -29.26 -21.92
CA PRO A 426 -1.52 -29.64 -21.87
C PRO A 426 -2.14 -29.25 -20.52
N SER A 427 -3.42 -29.58 -20.30
CA SER A 427 -4.17 -29.41 -19.04
C SER A 427 -3.29 -29.28 -17.78
N ILE A 428 -3.33 -28.12 -17.12
CA ILE A 428 -2.76 -27.94 -15.78
C ILE A 428 -3.39 -29.01 -14.88
N GLU A 429 -2.57 -29.70 -14.07
CA GLU A 429 -3.00 -30.70 -13.09
C GLU A 429 -3.66 -30.03 -11.88
N ILE A 430 -4.74 -29.29 -12.11
CA ILE A 430 -5.51 -28.54 -11.12
C ILE A 430 -6.00 -29.46 -10.00
N GLU A 431 -6.20 -30.75 -10.29
CA GLU A 431 -6.59 -31.79 -9.34
C GLU A 431 -5.58 -31.96 -8.19
N LYS A 432 -4.33 -31.49 -8.35
CA LYS A 432 -3.38 -31.44 -7.22
C LYS A 432 -3.84 -30.48 -6.11
N LEU A 433 -4.80 -29.60 -6.38
CA LEU A 433 -5.41 -28.70 -5.40
C LEU A 433 -6.52 -29.34 -4.56
N SER A 434 -6.99 -30.57 -4.85
CA SER A 434 -8.07 -31.21 -4.08
C SER A 434 -7.85 -31.16 -2.57
N PRO A 435 -6.64 -31.42 -2.02
CA PRO A 435 -6.42 -31.31 -0.57
C PRO A 435 -6.66 -29.90 -0.01
N VAL A 436 -6.42 -28.85 -0.80
CA VAL A 436 -6.65 -27.46 -0.41
C VAL A 436 -8.12 -27.09 -0.58
N THR A 437 -8.73 -27.54 -1.67
CA THR A 437 -10.17 -27.38 -1.93
C THR A 437 -10.99 -28.03 -0.82
N GLU A 438 -10.63 -29.24 -0.39
CA GLU A 438 -11.27 -29.91 0.75
C GLU A 438 -11.13 -29.10 2.05
N LEU A 439 -9.98 -28.49 2.31
CA LEU A 439 -9.78 -27.63 3.48
C LEU A 439 -10.65 -26.37 3.41
N PHE A 440 -10.79 -25.75 2.24
CA PHE A 440 -11.73 -24.65 2.03
C PHE A 440 -13.17 -25.10 2.22
N GLN A 441 -13.58 -26.21 1.60
CA GLN A 441 -14.92 -26.77 1.71
C GLN A 441 -15.29 -27.07 3.17
N GLN A 442 -14.39 -27.67 3.95
CA GLN A 442 -14.59 -27.91 5.39
C GLN A 442 -14.82 -26.60 6.17
N GLY A 443 -14.04 -25.55 5.86
CA GLY A 443 -14.21 -24.23 6.46
C GLY A 443 -15.58 -23.63 6.15
N ILE A 444 -16.03 -23.77 4.90
CA ILE A 444 -17.29 -23.25 4.39
C ILE A 444 -18.48 -24.00 4.99
N CYS A 445 -18.45 -25.33 5.00
CA CYS A 445 -19.51 -26.14 5.60
C CYS A 445 -19.74 -25.76 7.07
N LYS A 446 -18.68 -25.45 7.80
CA LYS A 446 -18.78 -24.97 9.18
C LYS A 446 -19.29 -23.53 9.26
N CYS A 447 -18.79 -22.62 8.42
CA CYS A 447 -19.20 -21.23 8.43
C CYS A 447 -20.68 -21.07 8.05
N MET A 448 -21.17 -21.87 7.11
CA MET A 448 -22.50 -21.81 6.52
C MET A 448 -23.43 -22.94 7.01
N GLU A 449 -23.16 -23.54 8.18
CA GLU A 449 -23.92 -24.70 8.69
C GLU A 449 -25.43 -24.45 8.87
N GLN A 450 -25.83 -23.18 8.98
CA GLN A 450 -27.22 -22.75 9.15
C GLN A 450 -27.90 -22.36 7.81
N GLU A 451 -27.15 -22.36 6.71
CA GLU A 451 -27.66 -22.02 5.39
C GLU A 451 -28.30 -23.25 4.73
N LYS A 452 -29.41 -23.04 4.02
CA LYS A 452 -30.10 -24.13 3.31
C LYS A 452 -29.27 -24.70 2.16
N HIS A 453 -28.41 -23.88 1.57
CA HIS A 453 -27.60 -24.24 0.42
C HIS A 453 -26.15 -23.84 0.68
N ILE A 454 -25.26 -24.83 0.74
CA ILE A 454 -23.82 -24.62 0.88
C ILE A 454 -23.17 -24.83 -0.49
N PRO A 455 -22.51 -23.82 -1.07
CA PRO A 455 -21.72 -23.96 -2.29
C PRO A 455 -20.72 -25.11 -2.22
N MET A 456 -20.64 -25.92 -3.28
CA MET A 456 -19.55 -26.86 -3.47
C MET A 456 -18.45 -26.19 -4.29
N LEU A 457 -17.24 -26.15 -3.75
CA LEU A 457 -16.05 -25.65 -4.43
C LEU A 457 -15.38 -26.77 -5.24
N ASP A 458 -14.88 -26.44 -6.41
CA ASP A 458 -13.99 -27.31 -7.18
C ASP A 458 -12.53 -26.81 -7.15
N ASP A 459 -11.63 -27.63 -7.66
CA ASP A 459 -10.20 -27.32 -7.68
C ASP A 459 -9.87 -26.11 -8.56
N ARG A 460 -10.72 -25.83 -9.56
CA ARG A 460 -10.57 -24.69 -10.45
C ARG A 460 -10.92 -23.39 -9.74
N PHE A 461 -11.96 -23.37 -8.91
CA PHE A 461 -12.27 -22.27 -8.00
C PHE A 461 -11.09 -22.01 -7.07
N THR A 462 -10.52 -23.06 -6.46
CA THR A 462 -9.35 -22.91 -5.59
C THR A 462 -8.19 -22.27 -6.35
N ALA A 463 -7.86 -22.77 -7.55
CA ALA A 463 -6.80 -22.20 -8.38
C ALA A 463 -7.05 -20.71 -8.69
N PHE A 464 -8.27 -20.39 -9.11
CA PHE A 464 -8.71 -19.03 -9.42
C PHE A 464 -8.56 -18.10 -8.21
N TYR A 465 -9.10 -18.49 -7.06
CA TYR A 465 -8.99 -17.72 -5.83
C TYR A 465 -7.52 -17.48 -5.43
N LEU A 466 -6.67 -18.52 -5.49
CA LEU A 466 -5.25 -18.41 -5.18
C LEU A 466 -4.54 -17.37 -6.07
N LEU A 467 -4.84 -17.32 -7.37
CA LEU A 467 -4.27 -16.32 -8.28
C LEU A 467 -4.65 -14.90 -7.88
N HIS A 468 -5.93 -14.65 -7.59
CA HIS A 468 -6.40 -13.33 -7.17
C HIS A 468 -5.73 -12.90 -5.86
N VAL A 469 -5.59 -13.80 -4.88
CA VAL A 469 -4.89 -13.51 -3.62
C VAL A 469 -3.43 -13.11 -3.86
N LEU A 470 -2.76 -13.76 -4.80
CA LEU A 470 -1.36 -13.49 -5.13
C LEU A 470 -1.16 -12.21 -5.96
N LYS A 471 -2.23 -11.47 -6.28
CA LYS A 471 -2.28 -10.35 -7.23
C LYS A 471 -2.08 -10.75 -8.71
N PHE A 472 -2.31 -12.02 -9.03
CA PHE A 472 -2.15 -12.62 -10.36
C PHE A 472 -3.49 -12.92 -11.05
N GLY A 473 -4.53 -12.17 -10.69
CA GLY A 473 -5.88 -12.38 -11.20
C GLY A 473 -6.08 -11.98 -12.67
N ARG A 474 -5.16 -11.22 -13.28
CA ARG A 474 -5.23 -10.87 -14.72
C ARG A 474 -4.73 -12.00 -15.61
N GLU A 475 -3.95 -12.91 -15.04
CA GLU A 475 -3.32 -14.04 -15.69
C GLU A 475 -4.15 -15.32 -15.57
N ASP A 476 -5.34 -15.23 -14.96
CA ASP A 476 -6.27 -16.32 -14.68
C ASP A 476 -6.72 -17.07 -15.96
N GLU A 477 -7.08 -16.36 -17.02
CA GLU A 477 -7.49 -16.95 -18.30
C GLU A 477 -6.34 -17.64 -19.02
N ALA A 478 -5.14 -17.06 -18.93
CA ALA A 478 -3.94 -17.64 -19.52
C ALA A 478 -3.49 -18.88 -18.75
N PHE A 479 -3.69 -18.90 -17.43
CA PHE A 479 -3.38 -20.03 -16.59
C PHE A 479 -4.46 -21.11 -16.73
N LEU A 480 -5.71 -20.82 -16.39
CA LEU A 480 -6.80 -21.79 -16.29
C LEU A 480 -7.52 -22.09 -17.62
N GLY A 481 -7.20 -21.38 -18.71
CA GLY A 481 -7.92 -21.47 -19.98
C GLY A 481 -9.27 -20.72 -19.98
N LYS A 482 -9.90 -20.62 -21.17
CA LYS A 482 -11.18 -19.89 -21.35
C LYS A 482 -12.27 -20.37 -20.38
N LYS A 483 -13.03 -19.39 -19.90
CA LYS A 483 -14.01 -19.45 -18.82
C LYS A 483 -15.37 -19.98 -19.30
N ASP A 484 -15.97 -20.89 -18.53
CA ASP A 484 -17.42 -21.14 -18.55
C ASP A 484 -17.92 -21.16 -17.09
N PHE A 485 -18.27 -19.97 -16.59
CA PHE A 485 -18.38 -19.70 -15.15
C PHE A 485 -19.69 -20.11 -14.49
N LYS A 486 -20.63 -20.66 -15.25
CA LYS A 486 -21.82 -21.31 -14.66
C LYS A 486 -21.45 -22.48 -13.73
N ASN A 487 -20.18 -22.91 -13.70
CA ASN A 487 -19.70 -24.09 -12.99
C ASN A 487 -18.78 -23.83 -11.79
N LEU A 488 -18.40 -22.59 -11.44
CA LEU A 488 -17.48 -22.35 -10.28
C LEU A 488 -18.09 -22.74 -8.93
N ILE A 489 -19.41 -22.74 -8.84
CA ILE A 489 -20.18 -23.27 -7.73
C ILE A 489 -21.28 -24.12 -8.34
N SER A 490 -21.27 -25.43 -8.09
CA SER A 490 -22.47 -26.23 -8.34
C SER A 490 -23.46 -25.94 -7.22
N THR A 491 -24.66 -25.51 -7.61
CA THR A 491 -25.79 -25.54 -6.69
C THR A 491 -26.38 -26.93 -6.78
N GLY A 492 -26.23 -27.74 -5.73
CA GLY A 492 -26.73 -29.10 -5.74
C GLY A 492 -28.25 -29.08 -5.77
N SER A 493 -28.88 -29.20 -6.95
CA SER A 493 -30.28 -29.59 -7.04
C SER A 493 -30.38 -31.10 -7.18
N SER A 494 -30.65 -31.77 -6.06
CA SER A 494 -31.30 -33.06 -6.06
C SER A 494 -32.75 -32.87 -6.49
N GLU A 495 -33.06 -33.28 -7.72
CA GLU A 495 -34.33 -33.91 -8.09
C GLU A 495 -34.06 -34.60 -9.43
N GLU A 496 -33.58 -35.84 -9.33
CA GLU A 496 -33.85 -36.84 -10.35
C GLU A 496 -35.38 -36.96 -10.40
N GLU A 497 -36.02 -36.28 -11.36
CA GLU A 497 -37.35 -36.67 -11.80
C GLU A 497 -37.21 -38.07 -12.44
N SER A 498 -37.38 -39.09 -11.60
CA SER A 498 -37.66 -40.44 -12.03
C SER A 498 -38.98 -40.42 -12.80
N SER A 499 -38.90 -40.38 -14.14
CA SER A 499 -40.05 -40.69 -14.99
C SER A 499 -40.29 -42.20 -14.94
N GLU A 500 -40.99 -42.65 -13.89
CA GLU A 500 -41.82 -43.84 -13.96
C GLU A 500 -43.02 -43.51 -14.85
N GLU A 501 -42.89 -43.68 -16.16
CA GLU A 501 -44.06 -43.87 -17.01
C GLU A 501 -44.50 -45.33 -16.89
N SER A 502 -45.52 -45.50 -16.05
CA SER A 502 -46.38 -46.67 -15.92
C SER A 502 -46.97 -47.09 -17.26
N GLU A 503 -46.78 -48.37 -17.59
CA GLU A 503 -47.59 -49.11 -18.55
C GLU A 503 -49.06 -49.09 -18.10
N GLU A 504 -49.95 -48.43 -18.86
CA GLU A 504 -51.36 -48.80 -18.90
C GLU A 504 -51.81 -48.87 -20.36
N GLU A 505 -52.05 -50.11 -20.79
CA GLU A 505 -52.91 -50.45 -21.91
C GLU A 505 -54.31 -49.84 -21.69
N GLN A 506 -54.83 -49.12 -22.68
CA GLN A 506 -56.25 -49.23 -22.98
C GLN A 506 -56.54 -48.97 -24.46
N SER A 507 -57.21 -49.96 -25.02
CA SER A 507 -57.82 -50.08 -26.33
C SER A 507 -59.01 -49.15 -26.52
N ASP A 508 -59.46 -49.10 -27.79
CA ASP A 508 -60.72 -48.56 -28.31
C ASP A 508 -60.64 -47.07 -28.71
N GLU A 509 -60.99 -46.64 -29.92
CA GLU A 509 -62.11 -47.07 -30.76
C GLU A 509 -61.88 -46.71 -32.26
N GLN A 510 -62.85 -47.14 -33.08
CA GLN A 510 -63.00 -47.09 -34.54
C GLN A 510 -62.71 -45.76 -35.26
#